data_AF-A0A852VGH6-F1
#
_entry.id   AF-A0A852VGH6-F1
#
_cell.length_a   1.000
_cell.length_b   1.000
_cell.length_c   1.000
_cell.angle_alpha   90.00
_cell.angle_beta   90.00
_cell.angle_gamma   90.00
#
_symmetry.space_group_name_H-M   'P 1'
#
loop_
_entity.id
_entity.type
_entity.pdbx_description
1 polymer ?
#
loop_
_entity_poly.entity_id
_entity_poly.type
_entity_poly.pdbx_seq_one_letter_code
_entity_poly.pdbx_strand_id
1 'polypeptide(L)' 'MLLANIRGGINSLMAEVLEDHIRHHLLSPERSSAPPHELAEDMIELVRAYLK' A
#
# COMPACT_ATOMS: atom_id res chain seq x y z
N MET A 1 2.34 -10.46 25.11
CA MET A 1 2.07 -9.19 24.38
C MET A 1 3.16 -8.82 23.37
N LEU A 2 4.45 -9.15 23.57
CA LEU A 2 5.54 -8.86 22.62
C LEU A 2 5.28 -9.31 21.17
N LEU A 3 4.83 -10.55 20.96
CA LEU A 3 4.52 -11.07 19.61
C LEU A 3 3.41 -10.28 18.91
N ALA A 4 2.38 -9.84 19.66
CA ALA A 4 1.30 -9.03 19.10
C ALA A 4 1.82 -7.64 18.67
N ASN A 5 2.72 -7.06 19.46
CA ASN A 5 3.35 -5.76 19.14
C ASN A 5 4.27 -5.87 17.92
N ILE A 6 5.06 -6.95 17.81
CA ILE A 6 5.92 -7.21 16.65
C ILE A 6 5.06 -7.38 15.39
N ARG A 7 3.98 -8.16 15.47
CA ARG A 7 3.05 -8.34 14.35
C ARG A 7 2.43 -7.02 13.90
N GLY A 8 1.99 -6.18 14.84
CA GLY A 8 1.45 -4.84 14.50
C GLY A 8 2.50 -3.93 13.84
N GLY A 9 3.74 -3.94 14.34
CA GLY A 9 4.84 -3.19 13.72
C GLY A 9 5.16 -3.65 12.31
N ILE A 10 5.14 -4.98 12.06
CA ILE A 10 5.34 -5.54 10.71
C ILE A 10 4.17 -5.15 9.78
N ASN A 11 2.93 -5.18 10.27
CA ASN A 11 1.77 -4.80 9.47
C ASN A 11 1.79 -3.31 9.10
N SER A 12 2.18 -2.43 10.02
CA SER A 12 2.39 -1.01 9.74
C SER A 12 3.45 -0.80 8.67
N LEU A 13 4.62 -1.43 8.81
CA LEU A 13 5.71 -1.32 7.85
C LEU A 13 5.30 -1.85 6.46
N MET A 14 4.59 -2.98 6.40
CA MET A 14 4.09 -3.50 5.12
C MET A 14 3.09 -2.55 4.46
N ALA A 15 2.22 -1.89 5.24
CA ALA A 15 1.26 -0.93 4.69
C ALA A 15 1.99 0.23 4.01
N GLU A 16 3.02 0.77 4.65
CA GLU A 16 3.85 1.86 4.09
C GLU A 16 4.55 1.43 2.80
N VAL A 17 5.17 0.25 2.78
CA VAL A 17 5.88 -0.28 1.59
C VAL A 17 4.91 -0.51 0.42
N LEU A 18 3.73 -1.06 0.68
CA LEU A 18 2.72 -1.29 -0.36
C LEU A 18 2.14 0.01 -0.91
N GLU A 19 1.85 0.99 -0.05
CA GLU A 19 1.37 2.30 -0.45
C GLU A 19 2.40 3.02 -1.33
N ASP A 20 3.68 2.99 -0.95
CA ASP A 20 4.77 3.53 -1.74
C ASP A 20 4.90 2.81 -3.09
N HIS A 21 4.79 1.49 -3.11
CA HIS A 21 4.84 0.70 -4.35
C HIS A 21 3.69 1.04 -5.31
N ILE A 22 2.47 1.22 -4.80
CA ILE A 22 1.31 1.61 -5.61
C ILE A 22 1.56 2.99 -6.23
N ARG A 23 2.00 3.98 -5.44
CA ARG A 23 2.26 5.33 -5.97
C ARG A 23 3.38 5.35 -6.99
N HIS A 24 4.47 4.65 -6.75
CA HIS A 24 5.64 4.74 -7.62
C HIS A 24 5.55 3.82 -8.84
N HIS A 25 4.98 2.62 -8.74
CA HIS A 25 4.94 1.67 -9.86
C HIS A 25 3.62 1.63 -10.62
N LEU A 26 2.50 1.93 -9.98
CA LEU A 26 1.19 1.90 -10.65
C LEU A 26 0.91 3.22 -11.39
N LEU A 27 1.31 4.36 -10.82
CA LEU A 27 1.15 5.69 -11.44
C LEU A 27 2.34 6.10 -12.31
N SER A 28 3.34 5.22 -12.48
CA SER A 28 4.51 5.51 -13.30
C SER A 28 4.13 5.79 -14.76
N PRO A 29 4.56 6.92 -15.34
CA PRO A 29 4.19 7.34 -16.71
C PRO A 29 4.78 6.43 -17.82
N GLU A 30 5.68 5.52 -17.47
CA GLU A 30 6.27 4.54 -18.39
C GLU A 30 5.27 3.48 -18.86
N ARG A 31 4.11 3.33 -18.20
CA ARG A 31 3.00 2.52 -18.70
C ARG A 31 2.01 3.41 -19.43
N SER A 32 1.93 3.28 -20.75
CA SER A 32 0.97 4.02 -21.60
C SER A 32 -0.51 3.74 -21.26
N SER A 33 -0.77 2.78 -20.37
CA SER A 33 -2.06 2.39 -19.82
C SER A 33 -2.09 2.48 -18.28
N ALA A 34 -1.33 3.41 -17.69
CA ALA A 34 -1.36 3.63 -16.25
C ALA A 34 -2.81 3.78 -15.77
N PRO A 35 -3.23 3.00 -14.75
CA PRO A 35 -4.59 3.08 -14.26
C PRO A 35 -4.92 4.47 -13.68
N PRO A 36 -6.21 4.83 -13.62
CA PRO A 36 -6.64 6.11 -13.07
C PRO A 36 -6.10 6.33 -11.66
N HIS A 37 -5.81 7.60 -11.33
CA HIS A 37 -5.40 7.99 -9.97
C HIS A 37 -6.39 7.47 -8.90
N GLU A 38 -7.68 7.44 -9.23
CA GLU A 38 -8.73 6.89 -8.35
C GLU A 38 -8.48 5.42 -7.99
N LEU A 39 -8.04 4.59 -8.96
CA LEU A 39 -7.73 3.19 -8.70
C LEU A 39 -6.56 3.04 -7.73
N ALA A 40 -5.54 3.90 -7.82
CA ALA A 40 -4.42 3.88 -6.89
C ALA A 40 -4.87 4.22 -5.46
N GLU A 41 -5.74 5.22 -5.29
CA GLU A 41 -6.28 5.59 -3.98
C GLU A 41 -7.18 4.49 -3.39
N ASP A 42 -8.02 3.86 -4.20
CA ASP A 42 -8.85 2.71 -3.79
C ASP A 42 -7.99 1.55 -3.28
N MET A 43 -6.89 1.26 -3.99
CA MET A 43 -5.93 0.22 -3.58
C MET A 43 -5.23 0.57 -2.27
N ILE A 44 -4.85 1.84 -2.09
CA ILE A 44 -4.23 2.32 -0.85
C ILE A 44 -5.22 2.20 0.33
N GLU A 45 -6.49 2.53 0.13
CA GLU A 45 -7.52 2.36 1.15
C GLU A 45 -7.69 0.88 1.55
N LEU A 46 -7.65 -0.03 0.57
CA LEU A 46 -7.66 -1.48 0.79
C LEU A 46 -6.46 -1.93 1.62
N VAL A 47 -5.25 -1.46 1.29
CA VAL A 47 -4.03 -1.79 2.05
C VAL A 47 -4.19 -1.39 3.53
N ARG A 48 -4.68 -0.17 3.79
CA ARG A 48 -4.94 0.31 5.17
C ARG A 48 -6.04 -0.46 5.90
N ALA A 49 -7.06 -0.93 5.18
CA ALA A 49 -8.15 -1.70 5.78
C ALA A 49 -7.71 -3.11 6.22
N TYR A 50 -6.80 -3.74 5.49
CA TYR A 50 -6.37 -5.12 5.70
C TYR A 50 -5.06 -5.27 6.50
N LEU A 51 -4.18 -4.26 6.49
CA LEU A 51 -2.96 -4.26 7.27
C LEU A 51 -3.13 -3.37 8.51
N LYS A 52 -3.51 -4.01 9.63
CA LYS A 52 -3.62 -3.40 10.97
C LYS A 52 -2.47 -3.80 11.89
#